data_AF-A0A4Q3UV03-F1
#
_entry.id   AF-A0A4Q3UV03-F1
#
_cell.length_a   1.000
_cell.length_b   1.000
_cell.length_c   1.000
_cell.angle_alpha   90.00
_cell.angle_beta   90.00
_cell.angle_gamma   90.00
#
_symmetry.space_group_name_H-M   'P 1'
#
loop_
_entity.id
_entity.type
_entity.pdbx_description
1 polymer ?
#
loop_
_entity_poly.entity_id
_entity_poly.type
_entity_poly.pdbx_seq_one_letter_code
_entity_poly.pdbx_strand_id
1 'polypeptide(L)'
;MIKITTPLLGAIFALTACNGEGPAPAPTETAAATTPAGISEVVQTKLGAVKGATVTDIGVTAFIYKGIPYAAPPVGDLRWKAPAPAAAWQGERDATQWPNRCPQGASSMGMNTALSEDCLYLNVVTAAKTADEKRPVMVFFHGGGLTTGTGSSTTYNHPSLPNKGVVLVTVNSRLGPMGYLAHPALSAESGTGSGNYGTMDLKASLEWVRDN
;
A
#
# COMPACT_ATOMS: atom_id res chain seq x y z
N MET A 1 -40.64 44.87 35.78
CA MET A 1 -40.04 45.11 37.10
C MET A 1 -38.59 44.63 36.98
N ILE A 2 -37.52 45.42 37.02
CA ILE A 2 -37.17 46.65 37.75
C ILE A 2 -36.21 47.48 36.85
N LYS A 3 -36.40 48.81 36.85
CA LYS A 3 -35.50 49.83 36.25
C LYS A 3 -34.26 50.05 37.13
N ILE A 4 -33.19 50.67 36.60
CA ILE A 4 -32.26 51.67 37.24
C ILE A 4 -30.99 51.75 36.36
N THR A 5 -30.88 52.74 35.45
CA THR A 5 -30.20 54.07 35.56
C THR A 5 -28.66 54.06 35.48
N THR A 6 -28.16 54.77 34.45
CA THR A 6 -26.79 55.23 34.17
C THR A 6 -26.25 56.16 35.29
N PRO A 7 -24.91 56.37 35.41
CA PRO A 7 -24.37 57.57 34.77
C PRO A 7 -22.98 57.41 34.11
N LEU A 8 -22.74 58.34 33.21
CA LEU A 8 -21.54 58.66 32.45
C LEU A 8 -20.44 59.20 33.38
N LEU A 9 -19.19 58.75 33.24
CA LEU A 9 -18.02 59.47 33.75
C LEU A 9 -16.90 59.40 32.72
N GLY A 10 -16.59 60.56 32.13
CA GLY A 10 -15.47 60.73 31.21
C GLY A 10 -14.14 60.66 31.95
N ALA A 11 -13.16 60.01 31.33
CA ALA A 11 -11.78 60.03 31.77
C ALA A 11 -10.92 60.59 30.64
N ILE A 12 -10.15 61.62 30.99
CA ILE A 12 -9.22 62.39 30.18
C ILE A 12 -8.05 61.49 29.77
N PHE A 13 -7.77 61.40 28.46
CA PHE A 13 -6.54 60.78 27.94
C PHE A 13 -5.39 61.79 28.05
N ALA A 14 -4.44 61.54 28.94
CA ALA A 14 -3.13 62.16 28.90
C ALA A 14 -2.22 61.34 27.96
N LEU A 15 -1.77 61.95 26.86
CA LEU A 15 -0.71 61.39 26.01
C LEU A 15 0.63 61.55 26.74
N THR A 16 1.16 60.45 27.26
CA THR A 16 2.57 60.35 27.63
C THR A 16 3.30 59.66 26.48
N ALA A 17 4.13 60.42 25.75
CA ALA A 17 5.02 59.87 24.75
C ALA A 17 6.18 59.13 25.45
N CYS A 18 6.18 57.79 25.35
CA CYS A 18 7.34 56.97 25.69
C CYS A 18 8.10 56.67 24.39
N ASN A 19 9.24 57.33 24.19
CA ASN A 19 10.29 56.86 23.29
C ASN A 19 10.83 55.54 23.85
N GLY A 20 10.35 54.42 23.31
CA GLY A 20 10.92 53.10 23.56
C GLY A 20 11.50 52.55 22.27
N GLU A 21 12.83 52.44 22.22
CA GLU A 21 13.53 51.64 21.22
C GLU A 21 12.98 50.21 21.27
N GLY A 22 12.21 49.82 20.26
CA GLY A 22 11.68 48.45 20.16
C GLY A 22 12.81 47.44 19.94
N PRO A 23 12.69 46.20 20.45
CA PRO A 23 13.69 45.17 20.20
C PRO A 23 13.74 44.89 18.69
N ALA A 24 14.95 44.70 18.16
CA ALA A 24 15.15 44.34 16.77
C ALA A 24 14.32 43.10 16.41
N PRO A 25 13.71 43.06 15.20
CA PRO A 25 12.93 41.91 14.77
C PRO A 25 13.80 40.65 14.78
N ALA A 26 13.30 39.59 15.40
CA ALA A 26 13.95 38.29 15.39
C ALA A 26 14.14 37.81 13.93
N PRO A 27 15.27 37.15 13.60
CA PRO A 27 15.48 36.64 12.26
C PRO A 27 14.38 35.63 11.92
N THR A 28 13.66 35.89 10.84
CA THR A 28 12.67 34.98 10.27
C THR A 28 13.37 33.67 9.94
N GLU A 29 13.05 32.61 10.67
CA GLU A 29 13.56 31.27 10.43
C GLU A 29 12.97 30.79 9.10
N THR A 30 13.78 30.89 8.03
CA THR A 30 13.42 30.37 6.72
C THR A 30 13.25 28.86 6.87
N ALA A 31 11.99 28.38 6.86
CA ALA A 31 11.69 26.96 6.87
C ALA A 31 12.49 26.29 5.75
N ALA A 32 13.42 25.42 6.12
CA ALA A 32 14.23 24.67 5.18
C ALA A 32 13.29 23.88 4.26
N ALA A 33 13.38 24.13 2.95
CA ALA A 33 12.66 23.36 1.96
C ALA A 33 13.07 21.88 2.14
N THR A 34 12.13 21.06 2.62
CA THR A 34 12.36 19.63 2.81
C THR A 34 12.46 19.00 1.43
N THR A 35 13.66 18.62 1.01
CA THR A 35 13.86 17.86 -0.23
C THR A 35 13.02 16.58 -0.14
N PRO A 36 12.17 16.29 -1.15
CA PRO A 36 11.40 15.05 -1.18
C PRO A 36 12.30 13.84 -0.97
N ALA A 37 11.91 12.96 -0.05
CA ALA A 37 12.64 11.71 0.16
C ALA A 37 12.70 10.92 -1.16
N GLY A 38 13.90 10.52 -1.55
CA GLY A 38 14.11 9.68 -2.72
C GLY A 38 13.43 8.33 -2.52
N ILE A 39 12.85 7.76 -3.58
CA ILE A 39 12.50 6.34 -3.57
C ILE A 39 13.80 5.57 -3.38
N SER A 40 13.84 4.74 -2.35
CA SER A 40 15.03 3.99 -1.94
C SER A 40 14.75 2.49 -1.94
N GLU A 41 15.77 1.67 -1.75
CA GLU A 41 15.58 0.23 -1.55
C GLU A 41 14.65 -0.06 -0.37
N VAL A 42 14.59 0.82 0.64
CA VAL A 42 13.68 0.67 1.78
C VAL A 42 12.55 1.70 1.68
N VAL A 43 11.30 1.23 1.74
CA VAL A 43 10.10 2.08 1.77
C VAL A 43 9.17 1.68 2.91
N GLN A 44 8.48 2.67 3.49
CA GLN A 44 7.52 2.44 4.56
C GLN A 44 6.15 2.11 3.98
N THR A 45 5.55 1.03 4.47
CA THR A 45 4.12 0.74 4.28
C THR A 45 3.39 0.97 5.61
N LYS A 46 2.06 0.96 5.60
CA LYS A 46 1.26 1.01 6.84
C LYS A 46 1.52 -0.15 7.81
N LEU A 47 2.03 -1.28 7.33
CA LEU A 47 2.27 -2.49 8.14
C LEU A 47 3.74 -2.65 8.56
N GLY A 48 4.65 -1.86 8.00
CA GLY A 48 6.08 -1.93 8.26
C GLY A 48 6.94 -1.61 7.04
N ALA A 49 8.26 -1.57 7.24
CA ALA A 49 9.21 -1.27 6.17
C ALA A 49 9.42 -2.49 5.25
N VAL A 50 9.56 -2.26 3.95
CA VAL A 50 9.96 -3.29 2.97
C VAL A 50 11.25 -2.90 2.28
N LYS A 51 12.16 -3.87 2.09
CA LYS A 51 13.41 -3.71 1.36
C LYS A 51 13.32 -4.38 -0.01
N GLY A 52 13.18 -3.58 -1.06
CA GLY A 52 13.18 -4.01 -2.46
C GLY A 52 14.57 -4.05 -3.08
N ALA A 53 14.59 -4.07 -4.40
CA ALA A 53 15.80 -4.05 -5.22
C ALA A 53 15.59 -3.23 -6.49
N THR A 54 16.63 -3.02 -7.28
CA THR A 54 16.50 -2.56 -8.67
C THR A 54 16.36 -3.73 -9.63
N VAL A 55 15.54 -3.56 -10.67
CA VAL A 55 15.48 -4.46 -11.83
C VAL A 55 15.89 -3.69 -13.08
N THR A 56 16.83 -4.25 -13.84
CA THR A 56 17.31 -3.72 -15.11
C THR A 56 17.12 -4.76 -16.20
N ASP A 57 16.46 -4.38 -17.29
CA ASP A 57 16.29 -5.22 -18.47
C ASP A 57 16.20 -4.32 -19.71
N ILE A 58 16.78 -4.74 -20.83
CA ILE A 58 16.84 -3.97 -22.09
C ILE A 58 17.27 -2.50 -21.87
N GLY A 59 18.24 -2.28 -20.97
CA GLY A 59 18.78 -0.95 -20.66
C GLY A 59 17.85 -0.01 -19.88
N VAL A 60 16.66 -0.45 -19.45
CA VAL A 60 15.75 0.33 -18.59
C VAL A 60 15.76 -0.22 -17.17
N THR A 61 15.75 0.67 -16.19
CA THR A 61 15.86 0.33 -14.76
C THR A 61 14.66 0.85 -13.97
N ALA A 62 14.16 0.06 -13.03
CA ALA A 62 13.10 0.44 -12.08
C ALA A 62 13.39 -0.14 -10.69
N PHE A 63 12.73 0.41 -9.67
CA PHE A 63 12.64 -0.23 -8.36
C PHE A 63 11.56 -1.30 -8.36
N ILE A 64 11.82 -2.41 -7.67
CA ILE A 64 10.88 -3.52 -7.51
C ILE A 64 10.86 -3.98 -6.05
N TYR A 65 9.64 -4.14 -5.52
CA TYR A 65 9.36 -4.68 -4.19
C TYR A 65 8.44 -5.88 -4.38
N LYS A 66 8.95 -7.08 -4.13
CA LYS A 66 8.28 -8.36 -4.37
C LYS A 66 7.72 -8.93 -3.07
N GLY A 67 6.64 -9.68 -3.16
CA GLY A 67 6.17 -10.49 -2.03
C GLY A 67 5.70 -9.69 -0.81
N ILE A 68 5.08 -8.53 -1.04
CA ILE A 68 4.49 -7.73 0.04
C ILE A 68 3.13 -8.34 0.43
N PRO A 69 2.90 -8.72 1.69
CA PRO A 69 1.61 -9.29 2.10
C PRO A 69 0.54 -8.20 2.12
N TYR A 70 -0.58 -8.44 1.43
CA TYR A 70 -1.75 -7.57 1.52
C TYR A 70 -2.85 -8.14 2.43
N ALA A 71 -2.75 -9.42 2.79
CA ALA A 71 -3.66 -10.12 3.69
C ALA A 71 -2.90 -11.17 4.52
N ALA A 72 -3.50 -11.63 5.62
CA ALA A 72 -2.98 -12.75 6.39
C ALA A 72 -2.99 -14.05 5.56
N PRO A 73 -2.04 -14.97 5.78
CA PRO A 73 -2.03 -16.27 5.11
C PRO A 73 -3.36 -17.01 5.32
N PRO A 74 -4.07 -17.44 4.27
CA PRO A 74 -5.38 -18.07 4.36
C PRO A 74 -5.27 -19.57 4.69
N VAL A 75 -4.51 -19.89 5.75
CA VAL A 75 -4.20 -21.25 6.21
C VAL A 75 -5.01 -21.62 7.45
N GLY A 76 -5.15 -22.93 7.72
CA GLY A 76 -5.83 -23.41 8.92
C GLY A 76 -7.24 -22.86 9.02
N ASP A 77 -7.55 -22.19 10.14
CA ASP A 77 -8.86 -21.60 10.41
C ASP A 77 -9.24 -20.45 9.47
N LEU A 78 -8.29 -19.90 8.69
CA LEU A 78 -8.54 -18.89 7.67
C LEU A 78 -8.80 -19.48 6.28
N ARG A 79 -8.67 -20.80 6.11
CA ARG A 79 -8.99 -21.47 4.85
C ARG A 79 -10.48 -21.32 4.55
N TRP A 80 -10.80 -20.99 3.29
CA TRP A 80 -12.17 -20.69 2.82
C TRP A 80 -12.91 -19.62 3.64
N LYS A 81 -12.18 -18.61 4.12
CA LYS A 81 -12.75 -17.38 4.68
C LYS A 81 -12.36 -16.17 3.87
N ALA A 82 -13.06 -15.06 4.09
CA ALA A 82 -12.63 -13.76 3.57
C ALA A 82 -11.18 -13.46 4.02
N PRO A 83 -10.38 -12.77 3.19
CA PRO A 83 -9.01 -12.42 3.57
C PRO A 83 -9.01 -11.57 4.85
N ALA A 84 -8.24 -12.00 5.85
CA ALA A 84 -8.05 -11.23 7.07
C ALA A 84 -6.90 -10.21 6.88
N PRO A 85 -6.87 -9.11 7.65
CA PRO A 85 -5.77 -8.15 7.60
C PRO A 85 -4.41 -8.80 7.86
N ALA A 86 -3.40 -8.43 7.08
CA ALA A 86 -2.03 -8.85 7.36
C ALA A 86 -1.53 -8.24 8.68
N ALA A 87 -0.75 -9.01 9.44
CA ALA A 87 -0.12 -8.51 10.65
C ALA A 87 0.97 -7.48 10.29
N ALA A 88 1.07 -6.43 11.11
CA ALA A 88 2.23 -5.55 11.06
C ALA A 88 3.50 -6.30 11.49
N TRP A 89 4.65 -5.87 10.96
CA TRP A 89 5.96 -6.43 11.31
C TRP A 89 6.90 -5.34 11.82
N GLN A 90 7.90 -5.77 12.58
CA GLN A 90 8.99 -4.92 13.05
C GLN A 90 10.21 -5.07 12.13
N GLY A 91 10.97 -3.99 11.98
CA GLY A 91 12.15 -3.97 11.11
C GLY A 91 11.79 -3.95 9.62
N GLU A 92 12.75 -4.36 8.79
CA GLU A 92 12.63 -4.41 7.34
C GLU A 92 12.28 -5.83 6.86
N ARG A 93 11.18 -5.95 6.13
CA ARG A 93 10.84 -7.20 5.44
C ARG A 93 11.59 -7.25 4.13
N ASP A 94 12.29 -8.36 3.87
CA ASP A 94 12.91 -8.62 2.57
C ASP A 94 11.84 -8.78 1.48
N ALA A 95 11.85 -7.85 0.54
CA ALA A 95 10.99 -7.80 -0.65
C ALA A 95 11.81 -7.94 -1.94
N THR A 96 12.93 -8.65 -1.89
CA THR A 96 13.79 -8.91 -3.07
C THR A 96 13.47 -10.24 -3.76
N GLN A 97 12.75 -11.13 -3.08
CA GLN A 97 12.44 -12.50 -3.52
C GLN A 97 10.99 -12.66 -3.99
N TRP A 98 10.78 -13.53 -4.97
CA TRP A 98 9.42 -13.85 -5.41
C TRP A 98 8.65 -14.63 -4.32
N PRO A 99 7.38 -14.27 -4.05
CA PRO A 99 6.57 -15.02 -3.09
C PRO A 99 6.19 -16.41 -3.64
N ASN A 100 5.63 -17.23 -2.75
CA ASN A 100 5.00 -18.48 -3.14
C ASN A 100 3.84 -18.24 -4.12
N ARG A 101 3.62 -19.21 -5.00
CA ARG A 101 2.40 -19.28 -5.82
C ARG A 101 1.27 -19.90 -5.02
N CYS A 102 0.04 -19.47 -5.29
CA CYS A 102 -1.14 -20.11 -4.73
C CYS A 102 -1.30 -21.55 -5.24
N PRO A 103 -1.95 -22.45 -4.47
CA PRO A 103 -2.10 -23.86 -4.85
C PRO A 103 -2.80 -24.00 -6.20
N GLN A 104 -2.15 -24.71 -7.12
CA GLN A 104 -2.59 -24.88 -8.50
C GLN A 104 -1.88 -26.09 -9.14
N GLY A 105 -2.37 -26.54 -10.29
CA GLY A 105 -1.67 -27.53 -11.11
C GLY A 105 -0.42 -26.97 -11.78
N ALA A 106 0.26 -27.81 -12.58
CA ALA A 106 1.38 -27.34 -13.40
C ALA A 106 0.94 -26.19 -14.31
N SER A 107 1.74 -25.13 -14.37
CA SER A 107 1.48 -23.96 -15.20
C SER A 107 2.79 -23.43 -15.79
N SER A 108 2.74 -23.02 -17.05
CA SER A 108 3.84 -22.29 -17.72
C SER A 108 3.80 -20.79 -17.44
N MET A 109 2.79 -20.31 -16.69
CA MET A 109 2.62 -18.88 -16.40
C MET A 109 3.44 -18.45 -15.18
N GLY A 110 4.32 -17.48 -15.39
CA GLY A 110 5.11 -16.83 -14.33
C GLY A 110 6.28 -17.67 -13.79
N MET A 111 6.83 -17.24 -12.67
CA MET A 111 8.00 -17.87 -12.04
C MET A 111 7.61 -19.17 -11.35
N ASN A 112 8.46 -20.19 -11.48
CA ASN A 112 8.25 -21.48 -10.83
C ASN A 112 8.72 -21.47 -9.36
N THR A 113 8.05 -20.69 -8.50
CA THR A 113 8.26 -20.73 -7.05
C THR A 113 7.41 -21.83 -6.41
N ALA A 114 7.68 -22.12 -5.12
CA ALA A 114 6.95 -23.12 -4.37
C ALA A 114 5.43 -22.82 -4.33
N LEU A 115 4.64 -23.88 -4.28
CA LEU A 115 3.20 -23.79 -4.05
C LEU A 115 2.94 -23.74 -2.54
N SER A 116 2.13 -22.79 -2.10
CA SER A 116 1.70 -22.66 -0.71
C SER A 116 0.33 -22.00 -0.65
N GLU A 117 -0.47 -22.33 0.36
CA GLU A 117 -1.68 -21.56 0.68
C GLU A 117 -1.32 -20.16 1.23
N ASP A 118 -0.15 -20.01 1.83
CA ASP A 118 0.44 -18.70 2.12
C ASP A 118 0.94 -18.06 0.82
N CYS A 119 0.03 -17.40 0.11
CA CYS A 119 0.26 -16.83 -1.22
C CYS A 119 -0.36 -15.45 -1.46
N LEU A 120 -0.97 -14.80 -0.47
CA LEU A 120 -1.67 -13.51 -0.60
C LEU A 120 -0.69 -12.33 -0.60
N TYR A 121 0.08 -12.26 -1.68
CA TYR A 121 1.14 -11.29 -1.88
C TYR A 121 0.94 -10.46 -3.15
N LEU A 122 1.47 -9.25 -3.15
CA LEU A 122 1.60 -8.40 -4.33
C LEU A 122 3.05 -7.97 -4.55
N ASN A 123 3.34 -7.50 -5.76
CA ASN A 123 4.62 -6.91 -6.13
C ASN A 123 4.37 -5.51 -6.66
N VAL A 124 5.27 -4.57 -6.38
CA VAL A 124 5.21 -3.17 -6.83
C VAL A 124 6.45 -2.86 -7.64
N VAL A 125 6.29 -2.28 -8.83
CA VAL A 125 7.37 -1.81 -9.69
C VAL A 125 7.16 -0.34 -10.03
N THR A 126 8.17 0.49 -9.81
CA THR A 126 8.10 1.93 -10.10
C THR A 126 9.44 2.46 -10.59
N ALA A 127 9.40 3.39 -11.54
CA ALA A 127 10.58 4.17 -11.95
C ALA A 127 10.54 5.60 -11.39
N ALA A 128 9.66 5.88 -10.41
CA ALA A 128 9.62 7.15 -9.70
C ALA A 128 10.94 7.38 -8.96
N LYS A 129 11.39 8.64 -8.92
CA LYS A 129 12.65 9.03 -8.28
C LYS A 129 12.44 9.52 -6.85
N THR A 130 11.27 10.10 -6.56
CA THR A 130 10.92 10.61 -5.24
C THR A 130 9.52 10.16 -4.83
N ALA A 131 9.23 10.15 -3.54
CA ALA A 131 7.92 9.78 -3.00
C ALA A 131 6.77 10.72 -3.42
N ASP A 132 7.12 11.96 -3.79
CA ASP A 132 6.16 12.98 -4.24
C ASP A 132 5.88 12.93 -5.74
N GLU A 133 6.64 12.14 -6.50
CA GLU A 133 6.39 11.90 -7.91
C GLU A 133 5.19 10.96 -8.09
N LYS A 134 3.98 11.51 -7.93
CA LYS A 134 2.73 10.77 -8.07
C LYS A 134 2.54 10.33 -9.52
N ARG A 135 2.29 9.04 -9.70
CA ARG A 135 2.09 8.39 -11.00
C ARG A 135 0.79 7.59 -10.97
N PRO A 136 0.09 7.43 -12.11
CA PRO A 136 -1.02 6.49 -12.20
C PRO A 136 -0.60 5.09 -11.74
N VAL A 137 -1.46 4.46 -10.93
CA VAL A 137 -1.25 3.10 -10.44
C VAL A 137 -2.04 2.14 -11.31
N MET A 138 -1.34 1.18 -11.93
CA MET A 138 -1.93 0.10 -12.69
C MET A 138 -1.85 -1.18 -11.87
N VAL A 139 -3.01 -1.72 -11.49
CA VAL A 139 -3.10 -3.01 -10.81
C VAL A 139 -3.43 -4.09 -11.83
N PHE A 140 -2.56 -5.08 -11.95
CA PHE A 140 -2.67 -6.18 -12.90
C PHE A 140 -2.98 -7.49 -12.19
N PHE A 141 -4.07 -8.12 -12.62
CA PHE A 141 -4.47 -9.47 -12.19
C PHE A 141 -4.17 -10.46 -13.31
N HIS A 142 -3.41 -11.50 -13.00
CA HIS A 142 -3.01 -12.48 -13.99
C HIS A 142 -4.20 -13.30 -14.52
N GLY A 143 -4.07 -13.81 -15.75
CA GLY A 143 -5.02 -14.76 -16.33
C GLY A 143 -4.88 -16.17 -15.74
N GLY A 144 -5.30 -17.19 -16.52
CA GLY A 144 -5.18 -18.60 -16.10
C GLY A 144 -6.48 -19.22 -15.58
N GLY A 145 -7.63 -18.66 -16.00
CA GLY A 145 -8.95 -19.26 -15.79
C GLY A 145 -9.35 -19.43 -14.33
N LEU A 146 -8.81 -18.59 -13.44
CA LEU A 146 -8.97 -18.67 -11.98
C LEU A 146 -8.41 -19.94 -11.33
N THR A 147 -7.72 -20.82 -12.07
CA THR A 147 -7.21 -22.11 -11.58
C THR A 147 -5.69 -22.19 -11.57
N THR A 148 -5.03 -21.36 -12.37
CA THR A 148 -3.57 -21.29 -12.47
C THR A 148 -3.09 -19.85 -12.70
N GLY A 149 -1.79 -19.63 -12.60
CA GLY A 149 -1.13 -18.34 -12.80
C GLY A 149 -0.52 -17.76 -11.53
N THR A 150 0.20 -16.66 -11.71
CA THR A 150 0.83 -15.88 -10.62
C THR A 150 1.15 -14.47 -11.12
N GLY A 151 1.09 -13.49 -10.24
CA GLY A 151 1.61 -12.14 -10.45
C GLY A 151 3.14 -12.10 -10.42
N SER A 152 3.80 -13.11 -9.87
CA SER A 152 5.25 -13.24 -9.83
C SER A 152 5.81 -13.71 -11.16
N SER A 153 6.22 -12.77 -12.00
CA SER A 153 6.75 -13.03 -13.36
C SER A 153 7.72 -11.92 -13.74
N THR A 154 8.86 -12.27 -14.33
CA THR A 154 9.78 -11.26 -14.90
C THR A 154 9.13 -10.50 -16.04
N THR A 155 8.31 -11.18 -16.86
CA THR A 155 7.53 -10.54 -17.93
C THR A 155 6.50 -9.55 -17.38
N TYR A 156 5.76 -9.91 -16.34
CA TYR A 156 4.72 -9.03 -15.79
C TYR A 156 5.26 -7.90 -14.92
N ASN A 157 6.50 -8.00 -14.43
CA ASN A 157 7.13 -6.99 -13.57
C ASN A 157 8.33 -6.33 -14.27
N HIS A 158 8.30 -6.27 -15.59
CA HIS A 158 9.37 -5.70 -16.41
C HIS A 158 9.45 -4.16 -16.25
N PRO A 159 10.66 -3.56 -16.16
CA PRO A 159 10.85 -2.12 -15.92
C PRO A 159 10.32 -1.19 -17.02
N SER A 160 10.08 -1.68 -18.24
CA SER A 160 9.61 -0.86 -19.38
C SER A 160 8.33 -0.08 -19.12
N LEU A 161 7.30 -0.71 -18.53
CA LEU A 161 6.03 -0.02 -18.30
C LEU A 161 6.14 1.04 -17.18
N PRO A 162 6.79 0.75 -16.04
CA PRO A 162 7.09 1.77 -15.04
C PRO A 162 7.88 2.96 -15.57
N ASN A 163 8.83 2.74 -16.49
CA ASN A 163 9.59 3.81 -17.14
C ASN A 163 8.74 4.69 -18.10
N LYS A 164 7.49 4.29 -18.40
CA LYS A 164 6.51 5.14 -19.10
C LYS A 164 5.62 5.95 -18.14
N GLY A 165 5.98 6.04 -16.86
CA GLY A 165 5.31 6.90 -15.89
C GLY A 165 4.17 6.23 -15.11
N VAL A 166 4.22 4.90 -14.93
CA VAL A 166 3.21 4.13 -14.18
C VAL A 166 3.84 3.49 -12.94
N VAL A 167 3.08 3.32 -11.86
CA VAL A 167 3.38 2.33 -10.81
C VAL A 167 2.63 1.07 -11.14
N LEU A 168 3.35 -0.03 -11.36
CA LEU A 168 2.75 -1.32 -11.70
C LEU A 168 2.64 -2.18 -10.43
N VAL A 169 1.45 -2.71 -10.18
CA VAL A 169 1.19 -3.66 -9.09
C VAL A 169 0.72 -4.97 -9.67
N THR A 170 1.38 -6.08 -9.35
CA THR A 170 0.94 -7.43 -9.75
C THR A 170 0.53 -8.22 -8.52
N VAL A 171 -0.55 -9.00 -8.61
CA VAL A 171 -1.20 -9.60 -7.44
C VAL A 171 -1.35 -11.11 -7.60
N ASN A 172 -1.04 -11.86 -6.54
CA ASN A 172 -1.49 -13.24 -6.38
C ASN A 172 -2.82 -13.25 -5.62
N SER A 173 -3.76 -14.10 -6.01
CA SER A 173 -5.03 -14.34 -5.29
C SER A 173 -5.31 -15.84 -5.24
N ARG A 174 -6.12 -16.32 -4.28
CA ARG A 174 -6.46 -17.74 -4.21
C ARG A 174 -7.11 -18.22 -5.50
N LEU A 175 -6.74 -19.43 -5.91
CA LEU A 175 -7.14 -20.06 -7.17
C LEU A 175 -7.92 -21.36 -6.92
N GLY A 176 -8.61 -21.82 -7.96
CA GLY A 176 -9.31 -23.10 -7.99
C GLY A 176 -10.22 -23.30 -6.78
N PRO A 177 -10.26 -24.51 -6.18
CA PRO A 177 -11.05 -24.77 -4.99
C PRO A 177 -10.67 -23.91 -3.78
N MET A 178 -9.43 -23.41 -3.69
CA MET A 178 -9.03 -22.55 -2.56
C MET A 178 -9.65 -21.16 -2.66
N GLY A 179 -9.83 -20.64 -3.88
CA GLY A 179 -10.43 -19.34 -4.13
C GLY A 179 -11.93 -19.34 -4.37
N TYR A 180 -12.48 -20.43 -4.90
CA TYR A 180 -13.81 -20.40 -5.52
C TYR A 180 -14.71 -21.59 -5.17
N LEU A 181 -14.35 -22.42 -4.19
CA LEU A 181 -15.24 -23.48 -3.70
C LEU A 181 -16.47 -22.86 -3.02
N ALA A 182 -17.64 -23.07 -3.62
CA ALA A 182 -18.93 -22.83 -3.01
C ALA A 182 -19.51 -24.17 -2.52
N HIS A 183 -19.89 -24.23 -1.25
CA HIS A 183 -20.43 -25.45 -0.63
C HIS A 183 -21.47 -25.11 0.46
N PRO A 184 -22.56 -25.88 0.61
CA PRO A 184 -23.57 -25.63 1.64
C PRO A 184 -23.00 -25.55 3.07
N ALA A 185 -22.05 -26.43 3.42
CA ALA A 185 -21.42 -26.41 4.75
C ALA A 185 -20.63 -25.13 5.01
N LEU A 186 -19.88 -24.63 4.00
CA LEU A 186 -19.15 -23.37 4.11
C LEU A 186 -20.11 -22.17 4.18
N SER A 187 -21.23 -22.25 3.46
CA SER A 187 -22.28 -21.22 3.51
C SER A 187 -22.97 -21.17 4.86
N ALA A 188 -23.18 -22.34 5.49
CA ALA A 188 -23.71 -22.45 6.85
C ALA A 188 -22.71 -21.93 7.90
N GLU A 189 -21.41 -22.17 7.71
CA GLU A 189 -20.35 -21.63 8.59
C GLU A 189 -20.27 -20.10 8.51
N SER A 190 -20.34 -19.52 7.31
CA SER A 190 -20.21 -18.07 7.13
C SER A 190 -21.49 -17.27 7.43
N GLY A 191 -22.66 -17.91 7.32
CA GLY A 191 -23.97 -17.27 7.43
C GLY A 191 -24.36 -16.35 6.26
N THR A 192 -23.46 -16.11 5.30
CA THR A 192 -23.66 -15.16 4.18
C THR A 192 -23.43 -15.78 2.79
N GLY A 193 -23.10 -17.08 2.73
CA GLY A 193 -22.72 -17.78 1.49
C GLY A 193 -21.23 -18.12 1.42
N SER A 194 -20.85 -18.91 0.42
CA SER A 194 -19.45 -19.37 0.23
C SER A 194 -19.00 -19.24 -1.22
N GLY A 195 -17.69 -19.34 -1.43
CA GLY A 195 -17.05 -19.09 -2.71
C GLY A 195 -16.62 -17.63 -2.87
N ASN A 196 -16.06 -17.30 -4.03
CA ASN A 196 -15.53 -15.96 -4.36
C ASN A 196 -14.44 -15.44 -3.41
N TYR A 197 -13.81 -16.28 -2.60
CA TYR A 197 -12.70 -15.89 -1.74
C TYR A 197 -11.54 -15.29 -2.53
N GLY A 198 -11.23 -15.83 -3.71
CA GLY A 198 -10.24 -15.26 -4.64
C GLY A 198 -10.62 -13.86 -5.12
N THR A 199 -11.90 -13.59 -5.39
CA THR A 199 -12.38 -12.24 -5.72
C THR A 199 -12.26 -11.30 -4.52
N MET A 200 -12.53 -11.78 -3.31
CA MET A 200 -12.34 -11.01 -2.08
C MET A 200 -10.86 -10.69 -1.84
N ASP A 201 -9.95 -11.60 -2.20
CA ASP A 201 -8.51 -11.36 -2.17
C ASP A 201 -8.12 -10.22 -3.10
N LEU A 202 -8.64 -10.20 -4.34
CA LEU A 202 -8.42 -9.11 -5.29
C LEU A 202 -8.92 -7.77 -4.72
N LYS A 203 -10.12 -7.75 -4.12
CA LYS A 203 -10.62 -6.55 -3.42
C LYS A 203 -9.69 -6.11 -2.30
N ALA A 204 -9.24 -7.02 -1.44
CA ALA A 204 -8.32 -6.70 -0.35
C ALA A 204 -6.98 -6.14 -0.87
N SER A 205 -6.47 -6.66 -2.00
CA SER A 205 -5.27 -6.10 -2.63
C SER A 205 -5.48 -4.67 -3.13
N LEU A 206 -6.65 -4.34 -3.65
CA LEU A 206 -7.00 -2.97 -4.07
C LEU A 206 -7.13 -2.02 -2.87
N GLU A 207 -7.69 -2.51 -1.76
CA GLU A 207 -7.75 -1.75 -0.51
C GLU A 207 -6.33 -1.46 0.02
N TRP A 208 -5.43 -2.45 -0.04
CA TRP A 208 -4.02 -2.24 0.29
C TRP A 208 -3.36 -1.20 -0.61
N VAL A 209 -3.58 -1.27 -1.93
CA VAL A 209 -3.01 -0.31 -2.91
C VAL A 209 -3.57 1.10 -2.74
N ARG A 210 -4.83 1.25 -2.35
CA ARG A 210 -5.39 2.58 -2.02
C ARG A 210 -4.72 3.17 -0.79
N ASP A 211 -4.41 2.31 0.17
CA ASP A 211 -3.99 2.71 1.50
C ASP A 211 -2.47 2.97 1.62
N ASN A 212 -1.66 2.58 0.63
CA ASN A 212 -0.20 2.72 0.60
C ASN A 212 0.26 3.41 -0.70
#